data_AF-A0A146KAM7-F1
#
_entry.id   AF-A0A146KAM7-F1
#
_cell.length_a   1.000
_cell.length_b   1.000
_cell.length_c   1.000
_cell.angle_alpha   90.00
_cell.angle_beta   90.00
_cell.angle_gamma   90.00
#
_symmetry.space_group_name_H-M   'P 1'
#
loop_
_entity.id
_entity.type
_entity.pdbx_description
1 polymer ?
#
loop_
_entity_poly.entity_id
_entity_poly.type
_entity_poly.pdbx_seq_one_letter_code
_entity_poly.pdbx_strand_id
1 'polypeptide(L)'
;MKTQMSKQIGQNLKQEQTKVDALVQQLRSIGKTGSEPDSKQTSTLATLSQLKQVEQQLISLREERDQLITQLNQMKETKQSINNEKFTEAQIIEQQVQLYHQLTGVFWEDDETGYVLSEEIAKPIRFEDSWDGTEQLWEMIDM
;
A
#
# COMPACT_ATOMS: atom_id res chain seq x y z
N MET A 1 -9.81 -1.60 -9.05
CA MET A 1 -9.62 -3.06 -8.87
C MET A 1 -9.69 -3.54 -7.41
N LYS A 2 -8.86 -3.06 -6.47
CA LYS A 2 -8.86 -3.55 -5.05
C LYS A 2 -10.21 -3.47 -4.33
N THR A 3 -10.98 -2.40 -4.55
CA THR A 3 -12.29 -2.18 -3.91
C THR A 3 -13.39 -3.12 -4.42
N GLN A 4 -13.30 -3.58 -5.67
CA GLN A 4 -14.24 -4.54 -6.26
C GLN A 4 -14.01 -5.95 -5.71
N MET A 5 -12.75 -6.39 -5.61
CA MET A 5 -12.41 -7.71 -5.07
C MET A 5 -12.82 -7.86 -3.60
N SER A 6 -12.57 -6.84 -2.76
CA SER A 6 -13.01 -6.85 -1.35
C SER A 6 -14.55 -6.91 -1.20
N LYS A 7 -15.29 -6.16 -2.04
CA LYS A 7 -16.75 -6.25 -2.08
C LYS A 7 -17.24 -7.63 -2.51
N GLN A 8 -16.59 -8.23 -3.50
CA GLN A 8 -16.95 -9.55 -4.02
C GLN A 8 -16.72 -10.66 -3.00
N ILE A 9 -15.59 -10.62 -2.28
CA ILE A 9 -15.29 -11.57 -1.19
C ILE A 9 -16.30 -11.43 -0.06
N GLY A 10 -16.65 -10.19 0.33
CA GLY A 10 -17.67 -9.94 1.36
C GLY A 10 -19.07 -10.42 0.96
N GLN A 11 -19.41 -10.34 -0.33
CA GLN A 11 -20.67 -10.87 -0.86
C GLN A 11 -20.68 -12.40 -0.87
N ASN A 12 -19.58 -13.03 -1.30
CA ASN A 12 -19.45 -14.49 -1.31
C ASN A 12 -19.54 -15.08 0.11
N LEU A 13 -18.86 -14.47 1.08
CA LEU A 13 -18.94 -14.88 2.50
C LEU A 13 -20.38 -14.80 3.05
N LYS A 14 -21.12 -13.74 2.72
CA LYS A 14 -22.53 -13.61 3.13
C LYS A 14 -23.41 -14.67 2.48
N GLN A 15 -23.22 -14.95 1.19
CA GLN A 15 -23.98 -16.00 0.50
C GLN A 15 -23.72 -17.37 1.11
N GLU A 16 -22.47 -17.70 1.40
CA GLU A 16 -22.13 -19.02 1.95
C GLU A 16 -22.62 -19.19 3.39
N GLN A 17 -22.56 -18.14 4.21
CA GLN A 17 -23.18 -18.13 5.53
C GLN A 17 -24.69 -18.41 5.47
N THR A 18 -25.38 -17.82 4.48
CA THR A 18 -26.82 -18.02 4.30
C THR A 18 -27.16 -19.46 3.90
N LYS A 19 -26.31 -20.12 3.11
CA LYS A 19 -26.47 -21.54 2.72
C LYS A 19 -26.24 -22.47 3.91
N VAL A 20 -25.23 -22.20 4.73
CA VAL A 20 -24.98 -22.96 5.97
C VAL A 20 -26.19 -22.87 6.90
N ASP A 21 -26.71 -21.66 7.11
CA ASP A 21 -27.87 -21.46 7.98
C ASP A 21 -29.11 -22.22 7.47
N ALA A 22 -29.33 -22.25 6.15
CA ALA A 22 -30.42 -23.01 5.53
C ALA A 22 -30.27 -24.53 5.69
N LEU A 23 -29.05 -25.07 5.50
CA LEU A 23 -28.75 -26.50 5.70
C LEU A 23 -28.92 -26.92 7.16
N VAL A 24 -28.48 -26.08 8.11
CA VAL A 24 -28.67 -26.32 9.55
C VAL A 24 -30.15 -26.34 9.91
N GLN A 25 -30.97 -25.47 9.32
CA GLN A 25 -32.42 -25.50 9.51
C GLN A 25 -33.07 -26.77 8.95
N GLN A 26 -32.65 -27.24 7.77
CA GLN A 26 -33.12 -28.50 7.19
C GLN A 26 -32.78 -29.73 8.06
N LEU A 27 -31.58 -29.78 8.63
CA LEU A 27 -31.20 -30.86 9.54
C LEU A 27 -32.05 -30.87 10.82
N ARG A 28 -32.38 -29.70 11.37
CA ARG A 28 -33.27 -29.61 12.55
C ARG A 28 -34.69 -30.07 12.26
N SER A 29 -35.22 -29.85 11.06
CA SER A 29 -36.57 -30.30 10.69
C SER A 29 -36.61 -31.81 10.42
N ILE A 30 -35.52 -32.40 9.91
CA ILE A 30 -35.40 -33.86 9.76
C ILE A 30 -35.38 -34.55 11.13
N GLY A 31 -34.67 -34.00 12.12
CA GLY A 31 -34.63 -34.54 13.49
C GLY A 31 -35.96 -34.51 14.26
N LYS A 32 -36.98 -33.79 13.76
CA LYS A 32 -38.30 -33.66 14.39
C LYS A 32 -39.39 -34.56 13.79
N THR A 33 -39.15 -35.23 12.65
CA THR A 33 -40.16 -36.07 11.98
C THR A 33 -39.75 -37.55 11.99
N GLY A 34 -40.10 -38.25 13.06
CA GLY A 34 -39.97 -39.70 13.13
C GLY A 34 -40.98 -40.39 12.20
N SER A 35 -40.51 -40.84 11.02
CA SER A 35 -41.21 -41.83 10.18
C SER A 35 -40.42 -42.18 8.90
N GLU A 36 -40.24 -43.49 8.70
CA GLU A 36 -39.75 -44.29 7.55
C GLU A 36 -38.26 -44.24 7.11
N PRO A 37 -37.61 -45.42 6.88
CA PRO A 37 -36.16 -45.55 7.01
C PRO A 37 -35.34 -45.39 5.71
N ASP A 38 -35.88 -45.68 4.52
CA ASP A 38 -35.04 -45.88 3.31
C ASP A 38 -34.84 -44.65 2.42
N SER A 39 -35.80 -43.71 2.34
CA SER A 39 -35.67 -42.50 1.50
C SER A 39 -35.08 -41.28 2.23
N LYS A 40 -35.20 -41.26 3.57
CA LYS A 40 -34.63 -40.21 4.42
C LYS A 40 -33.13 -40.38 4.66
N GLN A 41 -32.62 -41.62 4.70
CA GLN A 41 -31.19 -41.90 4.88
C GLN A 41 -30.33 -41.40 3.72
N THR A 42 -30.82 -41.50 2.48
CA THR A 42 -30.13 -40.97 1.30
C THR A 42 -30.14 -39.44 1.27
N SER A 43 -31.25 -38.81 1.67
CA SER A 43 -31.33 -37.34 1.80
C SER A 43 -30.44 -36.78 2.92
N THR A 44 -30.33 -37.47 4.06
CA THR A 44 -29.46 -37.06 5.18
C THR A 44 -27.99 -37.27 4.86
N LEU A 45 -27.63 -38.36 4.19
CA LEU A 45 -26.26 -38.58 3.69
C LEU A 45 -25.85 -37.48 2.69
N ALA A 46 -26.73 -37.13 1.74
CA ALA A 46 -26.46 -36.07 0.78
C ALA A 46 -26.27 -34.70 1.45
N THR A 47 -27.11 -34.36 2.44
CA THR A 47 -26.97 -33.11 3.19
C THR A 47 -25.71 -33.08 4.06
N LEU A 48 -25.34 -34.20 4.69
CA LEU A 48 -24.07 -34.33 5.43
C LEU A 48 -22.85 -34.15 4.52
N SER A 49 -22.87 -34.74 3.32
CA SER A 49 -21.80 -34.56 2.34
C SER A 49 -21.66 -33.10 1.89
N GLN A 50 -22.78 -32.42 1.64
CA GLN A 50 -22.79 -30.99 1.31
C GLN A 50 -22.25 -30.14 2.46
N LEU A 51 -22.64 -30.44 3.70
CA LEU A 51 -22.17 -29.71 4.88
C LEU A 51 -20.66 -29.84 5.05
N LYS A 52 -20.13 -31.04 4.87
CA LYS A 52 -18.68 -31.31 4.91
C LYS A 52 -17.92 -30.57 3.80
N GLN A 53 -18.51 -30.46 2.61
CA GLN A 53 -17.93 -29.71 1.51
C GLN A 53 -17.90 -28.20 1.80
N VAL A 54 -18.98 -27.66 2.38
CA VAL A 54 -19.04 -26.25 2.78
C VAL A 54 -18.07 -25.95 3.93
N GLU A 55 -17.92 -26.85 4.89
CA GLU A 55 -16.90 -26.71 5.95
C GLU A 55 -15.48 -26.64 5.36
N GLN A 56 -15.16 -27.49 4.39
CA GLN A 56 -13.86 -27.43 3.71
C GLN A 56 -13.66 -26.11 2.95
N GLN A 57 -14.71 -25.61 2.27
CA GLN A 57 -14.66 -24.33 1.59
C GLN A 57 -14.47 -23.16 2.56
N LEU A 58 -15.11 -23.20 3.73
CA LEU A 58 -14.95 -22.18 4.77
C LEU A 58 -13.53 -22.17 5.35
N ILE A 59 -12.92 -23.34 5.53
CA ILE A 59 -11.52 -23.45 5.99
C ILE A 59 -10.59 -22.82 4.94
N SER A 60 -10.73 -23.22 3.67
CA SER A 60 -9.94 -22.67 2.57
C SER A 60 -10.10 -21.16 2.43
N LEU A 61 -11.32 -20.62 2.50
CA LEU A 61 -11.57 -19.18 2.44
C LEU A 61 -10.98 -18.43 3.65
N ARG A 62 -10.94 -19.04 4.83
CA ARG A 62 -10.28 -18.45 6.00
C ARG A 62 -8.77 -18.37 5.79
N GLU A 63 -8.16 -19.43 5.28
CA GLU A 63 -6.73 -19.46 4.97
C GLU A 63 -6.36 -18.40 3.92
N GLU A 64 -7.14 -18.30 2.83
CA GLU A 64 -6.95 -17.27 1.81
C GLU A 64 -7.08 -15.85 2.38
N ARG A 65 -8.09 -15.61 3.22
CA ARG A 65 -8.26 -14.32 3.91
C ARG A 65 -7.04 -13.99 4.77
N ASP A 66 -6.54 -14.96 5.54
CA ASP A 66 -5.42 -14.75 6.45
C ASP A 66 -4.10 -14.48 5.69
N GLN A 67 -3.91 -15.14 4.55
CA GLN A 67 -2.83 -14.82 3.62
C GLN A 67 -2.95 -13.40 3.06
N LEU A 68 -4.16 -12.98 2.63
CA LEU A 68 -4.40 -11.64 2.11
C LEU A 68 -4.19 -10.55 3.17
N ILE A 69 -4.60 -10.79 4.41
CA ILE A 69 -4.34 -9.88 5.55
C ILE A 69 -2.83 -9.73 5.77
N THR A 70 -2.09 -10.84 5.74
CA THR A 70 -0.64 -10.84 5.90
C THR A 70 0.05 -10.02 4.80
N GLN A 71 -0.31 -10.25 3.54
CA GLN A 71 0.20 -9.48 2.40
C GLN A 71 -0.13 -7.99 2.52
N LEU A 72 -1.34 -7.65 2.97
CA LEU A 72 -1.75 -6.26 3.15
C LEU A 72 -0.95 -5.55 4.24
N ASN A 73 -0.66 -6.23 5.35
CA ASN A 73 0.19 -5.69 6.40
C ASN A 73 1.62 -5.47 5.91
N GLN A 74 2.19 -6.43 5.20
CA GLN A 74 3.51 -6.28 4.57
C GLN A 74 3.55 -5.08 3.61
N MET A 75 2.55 -4.95 2.72
CA MET A 75 2.47 -3.80 1.82
C MET A 75 2.37 -2.46 2.56
N LYS A 76 1.68 -2.42 3.72
CA LYS A 76 1.55 -1.22 4.55
C LYS A 76 2.90 -0.85 5.16
N GLU A 77 3.63 -1.83 5.70
CA GLU A 77 4.96 -1.64 6.26
C GLU A 77 5.96 -1.18 5.20
N THR A 78 5.99 -1.81 4.03
CA THR A 78 6.84 -1.38 2.90
C THR A 78 6.54 0.04 2.48
N LYS A 79 5.26 0.42 2.35
CA LYS A 79 4.87 1.79 2.01
C LYS A 79 5.33 2.79 3.07
N GLN A 80 5.23 2.43 4.34
CA GLN A 80 5.67 3.28 5.43
C GLN A 80 7.20 3.46 5.41
N SER A 81 7.97 2.38 5.16
CA SER A 81 9.43 2.46 5.00
C SER A 81 9.82 3.40 3.88
N ILE A 82 9.24 3.23 2.68
CA ILE A 82 9.52 4.07 1.52
C ILE A 82 9.22 5.55 1.81
N ASN A 83 8.10 5.84 2.50
CA ASN A 83 7.76 7.21 2.85
C ASN A 83 8.77 7.82 3.84
N ASN A 84 9.22 7.04 4.83
CA ASN A 84 10.22 7.49 5.80
C ASN A 84 11.58 7.73 5.12
N GLU A 85 11.99 6.85 4.21
CA GLU A 85 13.21 7.00 3.41
C GLU A 85 13.17 8.27 2.58
N LYS A 86 12.09 8.50 1.82
CA LYS A 86 11.90 9.73 1.03
C LYS A 86 11.91 10.99 1.88
N PHE A 87 11.31 10.94 3.07
CA PHE A 87 11.33 12.07 4.00
C PHE A 87 12.76 12.35 4.49
N THR A 88 13.51 11.30 4.83
CA THR A 88 14.91 11.41 5.27
C THR A 88 15.79 11.97 4.15
N GLU A 89 15.61 11.46 2.92
CA GLU A 89 16.34 11.93 1.75
C GLU A 89 16.07 13.42 1.47
N ALA A 90 14.81 13.85 1.51
CA ALA A 90 14.45 15.25 1.34
C ALA A 90 15.09 16.14 2.42
N GLN A 91 15.14 15.68 3.67
CA GLN A 91 15.82 16.41 4.75
C GLN A 91 17.33 16.50 4.54
N ILE A 92 17.97 15.43 4.05
CA ILE A 92 19.40 15.43 3.73
C ILE A 92 19.69 16.41 2.59
N ILE A 93 18.90 16.37 1.53
CA ILE A 93 19.04 17.29 0.39
C ILE A 93 18.88 18.74 0.87
N GLU A 94 17.86 19.03 1.68
CA GLU A 94 17.64 20.37 2.22
C GLU A 94 18.84 20.84 3.07
N GLN A 95 19.36 20.00 3.95
CA GLN A 95 20.56 20.32 4.73
C GLN A 95 21.79 20.56 3.84
N GLN A 96 21.96 19.75 2.79
CA GLN A 96 23.08 19.89 1.87
C GLN A 96 22.99 21.18 1.05
N VAL A 97 21.80 21.54 0.57
CA VAL A 97 21.54 22.82 -0.10
C VAL A 97 21.82 24.00 0.84
N GLN A 98 21.38 23.93 2.10
CA GLN A 98 21.69 24.95 3.10
C GLN A 98 23.20 25.10 3.34
N LEU A 99 23.94 23.98 3.41
CA LEU A 99 25.40 24.01 3.53
C LEU A 99 26.05 24.66 2.31
N TYR A 100 25.59 24.34 1.09
CA TYR A 100 26.10 25.00 -0.12
C TYR A 100 25.84 26.51 -0.08
N HIS A 101 24.62 26.94 0.28
CA HIS A 101 24.31 28.36 0.43
C HIS A 101 25.19 29.04 1.49
N GLN A 102 25.45 28.38 2.63
CA GLN A 102 26.31 28.93 3.69
C GLN A 102 27.78 29.04 3.28
N LEU A 103 28.30 28.05 2.55
CA LEU A 103 29.71 28.01 2.15
C LEU A 103 30.01 28.96 0.99
N THR A 104 29.08 29.09 0.05
CA THR A 104 29.32 29.78 -1.22
C THR A 104 28.57 31.10 -1.35
N GLY A 105 27.48 31.29 -0.60
CA GLY A 105 26.57 32.42 -0.82
C GLY A 105 25.85 32.38 -2.17
N VAL A 106 25.95 31.28 -2.94
CA VAL A 106 25.33 31.10 -4.25
C VAL A 106 23.88 30.65 -4.08
N PHE A 107 22.97 31.29 -4.81
CA PHE A 107 21.56 30.94 -4.87
C PHE A 107 21.10 30.89 -6.32
N TRP A 108 20.30 29.88 -6.64
CA TRP A 108 19.69 29.71 -7.96
C TRP A 108 18.17 29.88 -7.84
N GLU A 109 17.59 30.72 -8.68
CA GLU A 109 16.13 30.88 -8.81
C GLU A 109 15.56 29.87 -9.80
N ASP A 110 16.30 29.59 -10.87
CA ASP A 110 16.03 28.58 -11.88
C ASP A 110 17.33 28.05 -12.51
N ASP A 111 17.21 27.26 -13.59
CA ASP A 111 18.34 26.61 -14.26
C ASP A 111 19.29 27.59 -14.98
N GLU A 112 18.88 28.84 -15.19
CA GLU A 112 19.64 29.86 -15.92
C GLU A 112 19.97 31.11 -15.07
N THR A 113 19.24 31.32 -13.98
CA THR A 113 19.24 32.56 -13.20
C THR A 113 19.66 32.29 -11.75
N GLY A 114 20.72 32.96 -11.31
CA GLY A 114 21.17 32.90 -9.93
C GLY A 114 21.94 34.15 -9.50
N TYR A 115 22.31 34.20 -8.23
CA TYR A 115 23.08 35.29 -7.62
C TYR A 115 24.04 34.78 -6.55
N VAL A 116 25.10 35.53 -6.31
CA VAL A 116 26.05 35.33 -5.20
C VAL A 116 25.84 36.47 -4.19
N LEU A 117 25.62 36.12 -2.92
CA LEU A 117 25.57 37.09 -1.82
C LEU A 117 26.99 37.48 -1.41
N SER A 118 27.35 38.76 -1.55
CA SER A 118 28.55 39.34 -0.95
C SER A 118 28.18 40.18 0.28
N GLU A 119 29.18 40.68 1.01
CA GLU A 119 28.96 41.43 2.27
C GLU A 119 28.02 42.64 2.14
N GLU A 120 27.96 43.26 0.96
CA GLU A 120 27.22 44.50 0.74
C GLU A 120 25.98 44.34 -0.16
N ILE A 121 25.99 43.43 -1.15
CA ILE A 121 24.94 43.30 -2.16
C ILE A 121 24.82 41.87 -2.72
N ALA A 122 23.68 41.55 -3.32
CA ALA A 122 23.53 40.37 -4.17
C ALA A 122 24.01 40.67 -5.60
N LYS A 123 24.97 39.88 -6.10
CA LYS A 123 25.53 40.02 -7.46
C LYS A 123 24.93 38.94 -8.38
N PRO A 124 24.34 39.27 -9.54
CA PRO A 124 23.78 38.26 -10.45
C PRO A 124 24.88 37.41 -11.09
N ILE A 125 24.65 36.11 -11.22
CA ILE A 125 25.56 35.18 -11.89
C ILE A 125 25.41 35.35 -13.41
N ARG A 126 26.53 35.55 -14.09
CA ARG A 126 26.59 35.64 -15.55
C ARG A 126 27.84 34.92 -16.02
N PHE A 127 27.64 33.84 -16.77
CA PHE A 127 28.74 33.11 -17.39
C PHE A 127 29.14 33.76 -18.70
N GLU A 128 30.44 33.95 -18.88
CA GLU A 128 31.02 34.26 -20.18
C GLU A 128 31.29 32.95 -20.94
N ASP A 129 30.87 32.90 -22.22
CA ASP A 129 30.96 31.70 -23.07
C ASP A 129 32.40 31.19 -23.29
N SER A 130 33.41 31.99 -22.97
CA SER A 130 34.83 31.71 -23.24
C SER A 130 35.60 31.11 -22.06
N TRP A 131 34.99 30.97 -20.88
CA TRP A 131 35.66 30.49 -19.67
C TRP A 131 34.85 29.36 -19.03
N ASP A 132 35.55 28.40 -18.41
CA ASP A 132 34.94 27.42 -17.49
C ASP A 132 34.05 28.10 -16.42
N GLY A 133 32.80 27.67 -16.33
CA GLY A 133 31.82 28.26 -15.40
C GLY A 133 32.12 27.96 -13.92
N THR A 134 32.85 26.88 -13.62
CA THR A 134 33.20 26.56 -12.22
C THR A 134 34.24 27.56 -11.69
N GLU A 135 35.29 27.85 -12.47
CA GLU A 135 36.27 28.88 -12.09
C GLU A 135 35.64 30.27 -11.95
N GLN A 136 34.78 30.67 -12.90
CA GLN A 136 34.05 31.94 -12.82
C GLN A 136 33.21 32.07 -11.53
N LEU A 137 32.52 31.00 -11.13
CA LEU A 137 31.74 30.99 -9.89
C LEU A 137 32.63 31.18 -8.65
N TRP A 138 33.77 30.49 -8.59
CA TRP A 138 34.69 30.63 -7.45
C TRP A 138 35.27 32.04 -7.34
N GLU A 139 35.62 32.68 -8.46
CA GLU A 139 36.05 34.07 -8.45
C GLU A 139 34.95 35.02 -7.92
N MET A 140 33.70 34.75 -8.25
CA MET A 140 32.57 35.54 -7.74
C MET A 140 32.34 35.38 -6.24
N ILE A 141 32.67 34.21 -5.67
CA ILE A 141 32.52 33.88 -4.24
C ILE A 141 33.65 34.51 -3.41
N ASP A 142 34.89 34.50 -3.92
CA ASP A 142 36.07 35.02 -3.22
C ASP A 142 36.22 36.57 -3.29
N MET A 143 35.29 37.28 -3.94
CA MET A 143 35.27 38.75 -4.15
C MET A 143 34.31 39.53 -3.25
#